data_AF-A0A7C7JZ60-F1
#
_entry.id   AF-A0A7C7JZ60-F1
#
_cell.length_a   1.000
_cell.length_b   1.000
_cell.length_c   1.000
_cell.angle_alpha   90.00
_cell.angle_beta   90.00
_cell.angle_gamma   90.00
#
_symmetry.space_group_name_H-M   'P 1'
#
loop_
_entity.id
_entity.type
_entity.pdbx_description
1 polymer ?
#
loop_
_entity_poly.entity_id
_entity_poly.type
_entity_poly.pdbx_seq_one_letter_code
_entity_poly.pdbx_strand_id
1 'polypeptide(L)' 'MTERALEGVKVLDLTHHISGPYCTKLLADFGAEVLKIERPGGGP' A
#
# COMPACT_ATOMS: atom_id res chain seq x y z
N MET A 1 -13.03 -13.52 -15.71
CA MET A 1 -12.06 -12.60 -15.06
C MET A 1 -12.69 -12.22 -13.74
N THR A 2 -12.08 -12.60 -12.63
CA THR A 2 -12.60 -12.22 -11.31
C THR A 2 -11.97 -10.90 -10.93
N GLU A 3 -12.77 -9.85 -10.86
CA GLU A 3 -12.36 -8.52 -10.40
C GLU A 3 -11.86 -8.64 -8.95
N ARG A 4 -10.71 -8.03 -8.65
CA ARG A 4 -10.16 -8.06 -7.28
C ARG A 4 -10.93 -7.07 -6.41
N ALA A 5 -11.05 -7.38 -5.11
CA ALA A 5 -11.91 -6.62 -4.20
C ALA A 5 -11.57 -5.12 -4.10
N LEU A 6 -10.32 -4.73 -4.37
CA LEU A 6 -9.84 -3.34 -4.34
C LEU A 6 -9.33 -2.86 -5.70
N GLU A 7 -9.75 -3.48 -6.79
CA GLU A 7 -9.37 -3.06 -8.14
C GLU A 7 -9.82 -1.60 -8.40
N GLY A 8 -8.92 -0.78 -8.94
CA GLY A 8 -9.16 0.66 -9.18
C GLY A 8 -8.98 1.57 -7.95
N VAL A 9 -8.75 1.02 -6.76
CA VAL A 9 -8.46 1.82 -5.54
C VAL A 9 -7.00 2.25 -5.53
N LYS A 10 -6.73 3.54 -5.30
CA LYS A 10 -5.38 4.09 -5.09
C LYS A 10 -5.17 4.45 -3.62
N VAL A 11 -4.06 4.04 -3.03
CA VAL A 11 -3.71 4.28 -1.62
C VAL A 11 -2.35 4.96 -1.53
N LEU A 12 -2.27 6.05 -0.77
CA LEU A 12 -1.00 6.64 -0.35
C LEU A 12 -0.62 6.05 1.01
N ASP A 13 0.52 5.36 1.08
CA ASP A 13 1.07 4.81 2.31
C ASP A 13 2.10 5.78 2.90
N LEU A 14 1.69 6.48 3.97
CA LEU A 14 2.55 7.37 4.77
C LEU A 14 2.97 6.71 6.10
N THR A 15 2.78 5.40 6.24
CA THR A 15 3.07 4.67 7.47
C THR A 15 4.55 4.32 7.58
N HIS A 16 5.01 3.86 8.75
CA HIS A 16 6.39 3.44 8.95
C HIS A 16 6.45 2.14 9.78
N HIS A 17 7.65 1.54 9.85
CA HIS A 17 7.92 0.30 10.57
C HIS A 17 7.10 -0.89 10.05
N ILE A 18 6.44 -1.67 10.92
CA ILE A 18 5.90 -2.98 10.54
C ILE A 18 4.39 -2.93 10.29
N SER A 19 3.62 -2.40 11.25
CA SER A 19 2.15 -2.56 11.25
C SER A 19 1.48 -1.87 10.06
N GLY A 20 1.95 -0.67 9.72
CA GLY A 20 1.41 0.10 8.60
C GLY A 20 1.74 -0.52 7.24
N PRO A 21 3.02 -0.76 6.91
CA PRO A 21 3.40 -1.38 5.64
C PRO A 21 2.81 -2.79 5.46
N TYR A 22 2.63 -3.54 6.55
CA TYR A 22 1.95 -4.83 6.47
C TYR A 22 0.47 -4.68 6.12
N CYS A 23 -0.22 -3.72 6.71
CA CYS A 23 -1.61 -3.42 6.39
C CYS A 23 -1.77 -3.03 4.90
N THR A 24 -0.96 -2.08 4.42
CA THR A 24 -1.05 -1.60 3.03
C THR A 24 -0.60 -2.67 2.02
N LYS A 25 0.32 -3.56 2.39
CA LYS A 25 0.66 -4.77 1.62
C LYS A 25 -0.56 -5.67 1.40
N LEU A 26 -1.39 -5.89 2.43
CA LEU A 26 -2.63 -6.68 2.27
C LEU A 26 -3.61 -5.99 1.32
N LEU A 27 -3.70 -4.66 1.35
CA LEU A 27 -4.54 -3.91 0.39
C LEU A 27 -4.06 -4.12 -1.06
N ALA A 28 -2.74 -4.13 -1.27
CA ALA A 28 -2.16 -4.42 -2.58
C ALA A 28 -2.46 -5.85 -3.06
N ASP A 29 -2.42 -6.84 -2.16
CA ASP A 29 -2.80 -8.23 -2.48
C ASP A 29 -4.25 -8.31 -3.01
N PHE A 30 -5.15 -7.51 -2.44
CA PHE A 30 -6.54 -7.39 -2.87
C PHE A 30 -6.77 -6.48 -4.08
N GLY A 31 -5.72 -5.98 -4.73
CA GLY A 31 -5.79 -5.28 -6.01
C GLY A 31 -5.68 -3.76 -5.96
N ALA A 32 -5.41 -3.18 -4.79
CA ALA A 32 -5.17 -1.74 -4.69
C ALA A 32 -3.81 -1.34 -5.29
N GLU A 33 -3.76 -0.16 -5.91
CA GLU A 33 -2.52 0.52 -6.29
C GLU A 33 -1.99 1.29 -5.06
N VAL A 34 -0.94 0.77 -4.42
CA VAL A 34 -0.37 1.36 -3.21
C VAL A 34 0.93 2.09 -3.54
N LEU A 35 0.97 3.40 -3.31
CA LEU A 35 2.16 4.22 -3.46
C LEU A 35 2.76 4.54 -2.09
N LYS A 36 3.99 4.09 -1.86
CA LYS A 36 4.75 4.40 -0.66
C LYS A 36 5.32 5.82 -0.73
N ILE A 37 5.04 6.63 0.29
CA ILE A 37 5.61 7.96 0.44
C ILE A 37 6.71 7.90 1.48
N GLU A 38 7.95 8.11 1.03
CA GLU A 38 9.13 8.15 1.88
C GLU A 38 9.72 9.55 1.98
N ARG A 39 10.43 9.81 3.08
CA ARG A 39 11.25 11.01 3.20
C ARG A 39 12.40 10.96 2.19
N PRO A 40 12.90 12.12 1.72
CA PRO A 40 14.15 12.16 0.96
C PRO A 40 15.28 11.46 1.75
N GLY A 41 15.97 10.51 1.12
CA GLY A 41 16.94 9.63 1.79
C GLY A 41 16.39 8.27 2.22
N GLY A 42 15.08 8.03 2.07
CA GLY A 42 14.41 6.76 2.38
C GLY A 42 13.75 6.73 3.76
N GLY A 43 12.95 5.70 4.00
CA GLY A 43 12.39 5.40 5.32
C GLY A 43 13.41 4.71 6.24
N PRO A 44 13.20 4.75 7.57
CA PRO A 44 13.95 3.90 8.49
C PRO A 44 13.71 2.40 8.24
#